data_AF-A0A2E8AAB7-F1
#
_entry.id   AF-A0A2E8AAB7-F1
#
_cell.length_a   1.000
_cell.length_b   1.000
_cell.length_c   1.000
_cell.angle_alpha   90.00
_cell.angle_beta   90.00
_cell.angle_gamma   90.00
#
_symmetry.space_group_name_H-M   'P 1'
#
loop_
_entity.id
_entity.type
_entity.pdbx_description
1 polymer ?
#
loop_
_entity_poly.entity_id
_entity_poly.type
_entity_poly.pdbx_seq_one_letter_code
_entity_poly.pdbx_strand_id
1 'polypeptide(L)'
;MTDSLQWRPSASPAALKSRAQQLAWVRGFFAQRDVMEVETPVLGQHGVTDINIDSISANPVSIGVHPADGWLQTSPEYHMKRMLAAGSGPIYQIARVFRDGEFGRRHNPEFSLLEWYRPGFTDVDLMEEVSELVCGWL
;
A
#
# COMPACT_ATOMS: atom_id res chain seq x y z
N MET A 1 27.59 21.01 -20.81
CA MET A 1 27.60 20.47 -19.42
C MET A 1 26.51 21.19 -18.65
N THR A 2 25.27 20.72 -18.74
CA THR A 2 24.18 21.20 -17.89
C THR A 2 24.10 20.26 -16.71
N ASP A 3 24.62 20.75 -15.59
CA ASP A 3 24.54 20.17 -14.26
C ASP A 3 23.07 20.06 -13.86
N SER A 4 22.40 18.98 -14.28
CA SER A 4 21.05 18.70 -13.82
C SER A 4 21.17 18.25 -12.37
N LEU A 5 20.56 19.00 -11.47
CA LEU A 5 20.43 18.76 -10.03
C LEU A 5 19.72 17.42 -9.72
N GLN A 6 20.33 16.31 -10.12
CA GLN A 6 19.79 14.95 -10.09
C GLN A 6 19.70 14.38 -8.68
N TRP A 7 20.32 15.05 -7.70
CA TRP A 7 20.26 14.70 -6.28
C TRP A 7 19.01 15.22 -5.57
N ARG A 8 18.34 16.25 -6.12
CA ARG A 8 17.17 16.86 -5.48
C ARG A 8 15.97 15.93 -5.59
N PRO A 9 15.07 15.90 -4.58
CA PRO A 9 13.82 15.16 -4.69
C PRO A 9 12.98 15.72 -5.84
N SER A 10 12.24 14.84 -6.53
CA SER A 10 11.32 15.23 -7.60
C SER A 10 10.09 16.00 -7.10
N ALA A 11 9.73 15.83 -5.83
CA ALA A 11 8.63 16.54 -5.18
C ALA A 11 9.10 17.83 -4.49
N SER A 12 8.28 18.88 -4.55
CA SER A 12 8.55 20.12 -3.81
C SER A 12 8.35 19.94 -2.30
N PRO A 13 9.02 20.74 -1.45
CA PRO A 13 8.78 20.70 0.01
C PRO A 13 7.31 20.90 0.40
N ALA A 14 6.57 21.74 -0.35
CA ALA A 14 5.14 21.95 -0.14
C ALA A 14 4.32 20.68 -0.40
N ALA A 15 4.64 19.95 -1.48
CA ALA A 15 3.98 18.68 -1.79
C ALA A 15 4.29 17.61 -0.72
N LEU A 16 5.54 17.54 -0.23
CA LEU A 16 5.92 16.64 0.85
C LEU A 16 5.17 16.96 2.15
N LYS A 17 5.02 18.24 2.49
CA LYS A 17 4.23 18.68 3.65
C LYS A 17 2.76 18.30 3.51
N SER A 18 2.16 18.56 2.35
CA SER A 18 0.77 18.18 2.06
C SER A 18 0.56 16.67 2.18
N ARG A 19 1.47 15.87 1.64
CA ARG A 19 1.46 14.41 1.78
C ARG A 19 1.53 13.96 3.25
N ALA A 20 2.37 14.58 4.07
CA ALA A 20 2.46 14.25 5.49
C ALA A 20 1.13 14.54 6.23
N GLN A 21 0.46 15.65 5.89
CA GLN A 21 -0.85 15.99 6.45
C GLN A 21 -1.94 15.02 5.98
N GLN A 22 -1.93 14.59 4.72
CA GLN A 22 -2.85 13.57 4.20
C GLN A 22 -2.68 12.23 4.93
N LEU A 23 -1.43 11.81 5.18
CA LEU A 23 -1.16 10.59 5.95
C LEU A 23 -1.65 10.70 7.39
N ALA A 24 -1.50 11.86 8.03
CA ALA A 24 -2.04 12.11 9.36
C ALA A 24 -3.57 12.09 9.36
N TRP A 25 -4.21 12.68 8.35
CA TRP A 25 -5.67 12.63 8.16
C TRP A 25 -6.18 11.21 8.04
N VAL A 26 -5.61 10.41 7.13
CA VAL A 26 -6.00 9.01 6.92
C VAL A 26 -5.92 8.21 8.22
N ARG A 27 -4.80 8.33 8.94
CA ARG A 27 -4.64 7.63 10.23
C ARG A 27 -5.65 8.12 11.27
N GLY A 28 -5.89 9.42 11.35
CA GLY A 28 -6.90 10.00 12.25
C GLY A 28 -8.32 9.54 11.93
N PHE A 29 -8.67 9.45 10.64
CA PHE A 29 -9.98 8.98 10.16
C PHE A 29 -10.28 7.56 10.63
N PHE A 30 -9.32 6.64 10.47
CA PHE A 30 -9.46 5.25 10.88
C PHE A 30 -9.36 5.07 12.40
N ALA A 31 -8.51 5.83 13.08
CA ALA A 31 -8.39 5.80 14.54
C ALA A 31 -9.70 6.20 15.23
N GLN A 32 -10.44 7.19 14.69
CA GLN A 32 -11.75 7.60 15.21
C GLN A 32 -12.86 6.55 15.00
N ARG A 33 -12.63 5.56 14.12
CA ARG A 33 -13.59 4.50 13.75
C ARG A 33 -13.18 3.13 14.29
N ASP A 34 -12.19 3.09 15.18
CA ASP A 34 -11.63 1.87 15.76
C ASP A 34 -11.21 0.82 14.70
N VAL A 35 -10.65 1.29 13.57
CA VAL A 35 -10.07 0.43 12.54
C VAL A 35 -8.57 0.31 12.79
N MET A 36 -8.08 -0.91 13.05
CA MET A 36 -6.71 -1.14 13.49
C MET A 36 -5.70 -1.01 12.33
N GLU A 37 -4.67 -0.17 12.50
CA GLU A 37 -3.54 -0.11 11.55
C GLU A 37 -2.73 -1.40 11.68
N VAL A 38 -2.44 -2.06 10.56
CA VAL A 38 -1.60 -3.27 10.51
C VAL A 38 -0.45 -3.10 9.53
N GLU A 39 0.60 -3.90 9.71
CA GLU A 39 1.69 -4.02 8.76
C GLU A 39 1.84 -5.48 8.34
N THR A 40 2.02 -5.69 7.04
CA THR A 40 2.13 -7.02 6.41
C THR A 40 3.45 -7.14 5.64
N PRO A 41 3.96 -8.37 5.43
CA PRO A 41 5.22 -8.58 4.72
C PRO A 41 5.24 -7.97 3.31
N VAL A 42 6.29 -7.21 3.01
CA VAL A 42 6.53 -6.66 1.66
C VAL A 42 7.02 -7.72 0.69
N LEU A 43 7.85 -8.65 1.16
CA LEU A 43 8.39 -9.76 0.38
C LEU A 43 7.58 -11.03 0.68
N GLY A 44 6.83 -11.49 -0.31
CA GLY A 44 6.09 -12.74 -0.27
C GLY A 44 6.85 -13.89 -0.95
N GLN A 45 6.56 -15.12 -0.53
CA GLN A 45 7.03 -16.33 -1.22
C GLN A 45 6.29 -16.61 -2.54
N HIS A 46 5.22 -15.89 -2.83
CA HIS A 46 4.46 -16.02 -4.06
C HIS A 46 3.96 -14.63 -4.49
N GLY A 47 3.88 -14.40 -5.80
CA GLY A 47 3.21 -13.25 -6.38
C GLY A 47 1.70 -13.42 -6.46
N VAL A 48 1.03 -12.51 -7.18
CA VAL A 48 -0.40 -12.58 -7.47
C VAL A 48 -0.68 -13.29 -8.80
N THR A 49 -1.91 -13.77 -8.98
CA THR A 49 -2.36 -14.44 -10.22
C THR A 49 -3.19 -13.55 -11.13
N ASP A 50 -3.32 -12.26 -10.82
CA ASP A 50 -4.07 -11.31 -11.66
C ASP A 50 -3.35 -11.12 -13.01
N ILE A 51 -4.06 -11.35 -14.10
CA ILE A 51 -3.52 -11.31 -15.46
C ILE A 51 -3.04 -9.92 -15.91
N ASN A 52 -3.46 -8.86 -15.20
CA ASN A 52 -3.12 -7.48 -15.52
C ASN A 52 -2.07 -6.90 -14.56
N ILE A 53 -1.58 -7.69 -13.59
CA ILE A 53 -0.65 -7.21 -12.57
C ILE A 53 0.56 -8.14 -12.51
N ASP A 54 1.68 -7.63 -13.00
CA ASP A 54 2.97 -8.31 -12.90
C ASP A 54 3.67 -7.97 -11.58
N SER A 55 4.19 -9.00 -10.91
CA SER A 55 4.93 -8.86 -9.64
C SER A 55 6.42 -8.72 -9.90
N ILE A 56 7.10 -7.82 -9.18
CA ILE A 56 8.56 -7.69 -9.24
C ILE A 56 9.22 -8.81 -8.43
N SER A 57 10.08 -9.62 -9.04
CA SER A 57 10.87 -10.64 -8.34
C SER A 57 12.00 -10.02 -7.51
N ALA A 58 12.23 -10.53 -6.30
CA ALA A 58 13.33 -10.16 -5.44
C ALA A 58 14.00 -11.42 -4.89
N ASN A 59 15.31 -11.52 -5.09
CA ASN A 59 16.09 -12.74 -4.80
C ASN A 59 17.07 -12.44 -3.67
N PRO A 60 16.65 -12.49 -2.39
CA PRO A 60 17.53 -12.22 -1.27
C PRO A 60 18.62 -13.30 -1.17
N VAL A 61 19.86 -12.87 -0.91
CA VAL A 61 20.96 -13.81 -0.67
C VAL A 61 20.77 -14.45 0.70
N SER A 62 20.45 -15.74 0.71
CA SER A 62 20.33 -16.55 1.93
C SER A 62 21.71 -16.92 2.49
N ILE A 63 21.93 -16.71 3.79
CA ILE A 63 22.96 -17.42 4.57
C ILE A 63 22.24 -18.55 5.33
N GLY A 64 21.81 -19.61 4.63
CA GLY A 64 21.02 -20.70 5.22
C GLY A 64 20.17 -21.52 4.23
N VAL A 65 19.24 -22.33 4.77
CA VAL A 65 18.54 -23.44 4.07
C VAL A 65 17.39 -23.03 3.16
N HIS A 66 17.01 -21.75 3.07
CA HIS A 66 15.95 -21.33 2.14
C HIS A 66 16.34 -20.12 1.30
N PRO A 67 17.18 -20.30 0.25
CA PRO A 67 17.15 -19.40 -0.89
C PRO A 67 15.83 -19.66 -1.61
N ALA A 68 14.85 -18.78 -1.43
CA ALA A 68 13.66 -18.79 -2.25
C ALA A 68 13.58 -17.43 -2.93
N ASP A 69 13.48 -17.46 -4.26
CA ASP A 69 13.01 -16.31 -5.03
C ASP A 69 11.71 -15.83 -4.39
N GLY A 70 11.60 -14.53 -4.18
CA GLY A 70 10.43 -13.89 -3.61
C GLY A 70 9.84 -12.88 -4.57
N TRP A 71 8.67 -12.37 -4.21
CA TRP A 71 7.97 -11.36 -4.98
C TRP A 71 7.62 -10.20 -4.07
N LEU A 72 7.88 -8.98 -4.53
CA LEU A 72 7.42 -7.78 -3.86
C LEU A 72 5.89 -7.69 -4.00
N GLN A 73 5.21 -7.38 -2.90
CA GLN A 73 3.75 -7.34 -2.86
C GLN A 73 3.18 -6.28 -3.82
N THR A 74 2.18 -6.67 -4.60
CA THR A 74 1.43 -5.77 -5.50
C THR A 74 0.23 -5.11 -4.79
N SER A 75 -0.22 -5.74 -3.69
CA SER A 75 -1.16 -5.28 -2.67
C SER A 75 -0.97 -6.14 -1.40
N PRO A 76 -1.28 -5.61 -0.20
CA PRO A 76 -1.29 -6.39 1.05
C PRO A 76 -2.50 -7.36 1.19
N GLU A 77 -3.41 -7.41 0.21
CA GLU A 77 -4.68 -8.14 0.24
C GLU A 77 -4.58 -9.57 0.81
N TYR A 78 -3.69 -10.40 0.29
CA TYR A 78 -3.60 -11.80 0.73
C TYR A 78 -3.19 -11.93 2.20
N HIS A 79 -2.28 -11.09 2.66
CA HIS A 79 -1.87 -11.08 4.06
C HIS A 79 -2.98 -10.52 4.96
N MET A 80 -3.65 -9.45 4.55
CA MET A 80 -4.76 -8.87 5.30
C MET A 80 -5.95 -9.85 5.38
N LYS A 81 -6.27 -10.57 4.29
CA LYS A 81 -7.30 -11.62 4.30
C LYS A 81 -6.97 -12.77 5.25
N ARG A 82 -5.69 -13.14 5.39
CA ARG A 82 -5.27 -14.11 6.42
C ARG A 82 -5.49 -13.60 7.83
N MET A 83 -5.24 -12.31 8.10
CA MET A 83 -5.53 -11.69 9.39
C MET A 83 -7.04 -11.65 9.68
N LEU A 84 -7.86 -11.31 8.68
CA LEU A 84 -9.33 -11.35 8.80
C LEU A 84 -9.83 -12.75 9.14
N ALA A 85 -9.33 -13.77 8.43
CA ALA A 85 -9.65 -15.16 8.72
C ALA A 85 -9.20 -15.60 10.13
N ALA A 86 -8.14 -14.99 10.66
CA ALA A 86 -7.68 -15.18 12.04
C ALA A 86 -8.45 -14.32 13.07
N GLY A 87 -9.45 -13.54 12.66
CA GLY A 87 -10.31 -12.77 13.55
C GLY A 87 -9.78 -11.39 13.93
N SER A 88 -8.95 -10.75 13.09
CA SER A 88 -8.41 -9.41 13.36
C SER A 88 -9.46 -8.31 13.54
N GLY A 89 -10.67 -8.51 13.03
CA GLY A 89 -11.67 -7.45 12.95
C GLY A 89 -11.33 -6.41 11.86
N PRO A 90 -11.89 -5.19 11.95
CA PRO A 90 -11.65 -4.14 10.96
C PRO A 90 -10.19 -3.65 11.01
N ILE A 91 -9.53 -3.66 9.85
CA ILE A 91 -8.10 -3.35 9.71
C ILE A 91 -7.84 -2.46 8.50
N TYR A 92 -6.82 -1.62 8.57
CA TYR A 92 -6.30 -0.85 7.44
C TYR A 92 -4.77 -0.87 7.39
N GLN A 93 -4.20 -0.58 6.23
CA GLN A 93 -2.76 -0.47 6.03
C GLN A 93 -2.44 0.60 4.98
N ILE A 94 -1.43 1.42 5.26
CA ILE A 94 -0.79 2.29 4.27
C ILE A 94 0.52 1.60 3.84
N ALA A 95 0.44 0.79 2.78
CA ALA A 95 1.54 -0.06 2.33
C ALA A 95 2.38 0.60 1.22
N ARG A 96 3.67 0.30 1.17
CA ARG A 96 4.44 0.39 -0.07
C ARG A 96 4.21 -0.89 -0.88
N VAL A 97 3.72 -0.73 -2.09
CA VAL A 97 3.43 -1.82 -3.02
C VAL A 97 4.19 -1.62 -4.33
N PHE A 98 4.35 -2.70 -5.07
CA PHE A 98 5.24 -2.78 -6.23
C PHE A 98 4.54 -3.48 -7.38
N ARG A 99 4.58 -2.89 -8.58
CA ARG A 99 4.00 -3.49 -9.79
C ARG A 99 4.96 -3.31 -10.95
N ASP A 100 5.28 -4.41 -11.61
CA ASP A 100 6.18 -4.38 -12.75
C ASP A 100 5.46 -3.78 -13.98
N GLY A 101 6.21 -3.17 -14.89
CA GLY A 101 5.69 -2.55 -16.11
C GLY A 101 4.87 -1.26 -15.92
N GLU A 102 4.51 -0.89 -14.69
CA GLU A 102 3.73 0.32 -14.39
C GLU A 102 4.61 1.58 -14.32
N PHE A 103 4.80 2.26 -15.46
CA PHE A 103 5.53 3.53 -15.53
C PHE A 103 4.80 4.59 -16.38
N GLY A 104 4.60 5.78 -15.83
CA GLY A 104 4.05 6.90 -16.58
C GLY A 104 3.64 8.08 -15.70
N ARG A 105 2.86 9.02 -16.27
CA ARG A 105 2.44 10.24 -15.55
C ARG A 105 1.66 9.97 -14.26
N ARG A 106 0.96 8.83 -14.18
CA ARG A 106 0.12 8.43 -13.04
C ARG A 106 0.54 7.08 -12.42
N HIS A 107 1.65 6.50 -12.89
CA HIS A 107 2.11 5.18 -12.46
C HIS A 107 3.59 5.24 -12.14
N ASN A 108 3.97 4.64 -11.02
CA ASN A 108 5.37 4.45 -10.63
C ASN A 108 5.50 3.00 -10.16
N PRO A 109 6.59 2.28 -10.49
CA PRO A 109 6.72 0.85 -10.15
C PRO A 109 6.63 0.56 -8.66
N GLU A 110 6.92 1.56 -7.82
CA GLU A 110 6.60 1.54 -6.40
C GLU A 110 5.64 2.69 -6.03
N PHE A 111 4.62 2.43 -5.23
CA PHE A 111 3.70 3.48 -4.79
C PHE A 111 3.07 3.16 -3.44
N SER A 112 2.46 4.18 -2.83
CA SER A 112 1.73 3.98 -1.57
C SER A 112 0.29 3.63 -1.85
N LEU A 113 -0.16 2.52 -1.29
CA LEU A 113 -1.54 2.06 -1.34
C LEU A 113 -2.15 2.20 0.05
N LEU A 114 -3.34 2.77 0.13
CA LEU A 114 -4.20 2.63 1.30
C LEU A 114 -5.18 1.50 1.01
N GLU A 115 -5.20 0.49 1.86
CA GLU A 115 -6.13 -0.64 1.77
C GLU A 115 -6.75 -0.91 3.14
N TRP A 116 -8.04 -1.21 3.19
CA TRP A 116 -8.73 -1.52 4.44
C TRP A 116 -9.90 -2.48 4.22
N TYR A 117 -10.30 -3.15 5.30
CA TYR A 117 -11.36 -4.13 5.33
C TYR A 117 -12.29 -3.90 6.50
N ARG A 118 -13.60 -4.03 6.24
CA ARG A 118 -14.67 -3.83 7.21
C ARG A 118 -15.58 -5.06 7.25
N PRO A 119 -15.34 -6.01 8.18
CA PRO A 119 -16.24 -7.15 8.36
C PRO A 119 -17.68 -6.69 8.61
N GLY A 120 -18.63 -7.24 7.87
CA GLY A 120 -20.06 -6.90 7.97
C GLY A 120 -20.51 -5.69 7.15
N PHE A 121 -19.61 -4.95 6.50
CA PHE A 121 -19.98 -3.88 5.57
C PHE A 121 -20.43 -4.48 4.24
N THR A 122 -21.45 -3.88 3.64
CA THR A 122 -21.78 -4.04 2.23
C THR A 122 -20.85 -3.18 1.37
N ASP A 123 -20.93 -3.35 0.05
CA ASP A 123 -20.27 -2.47 -0.90
C ASP A 123 -20.77 -1.02 -0.80
N VAL A 124 -22.06 -0.81 -0.51
CA VAL A 124 -22.63 0.53 -0.30
C VAL A 124 -22.04 1.21 0.94
N ASP A 125 -21.98 0.50 2.06
CA ASP A 125 -21.40 1.04 3.30
C ASP A 125 -19.92 1.42 3.09
N LEU A 126 -19.18 0.60 2.34
CA LEU A 126 -17.78 0.86 2.03
C LEU A 126 -17.62 2.08 1.09
N MET A 127 -18.49 2.23 0.08
CA MET A 127 -18.50 3.40 -0.81
C MET A 127 -18.79 4.70 -0.04
N GLU A 128 -19.71 4.66 0.92
CA GLU A 128 -19.99 5.80 1.80
C GLU A 128 -18.75 6.16 2.64
N GLU A 129 -18.08 5.19 3.25
CA GLU A 129 -16.86 5.42 4.04
C GLU A 129 -15.70 5.95 3.17
N VAL A 130 -15.56 5.49 1.92
CA VAL A 130 -14.62 6.05 0.93
C VAL A 130 -14.94 7.53 0.70
N SER A 131 -16.22 7.86 0.49
CA SER A 131 -16.65 9.24 0.28
C SER A 131 -16.35 10.12 1.49
N GLU A 132 -16.63 9.66 2.71
CA GLU A 132 -16.31 10.38 3.94
C GLU A 132 -14.80 10.64 4.08
N LEU A 133 -13.97 9.63 3.79
CA LEU A 133 -12.52 9.76 3.88
C LEU A 133 -11.96 10.79 2.89
N VAL A 134 -12.42 10.73 1.63
CA VAL A 134 -11.91 11.59 0.54
C VAL A 134 -12.48 13.00 0.64
N CYS A 135 -13.80 13.14 0.81
CA CYS A 135 -14.45 14.44 0.89
C CYS A 135 -14.21 15.15 2.22
N GLY A 136 -13.94 14.43 3.31
CA GLY A 136 -13.58 15.05 4.59
C GLY A 136 -12.19 15.70 4.61
N TRP A 137 -11.32 15.37 3.64
CA TRP A 137 -10.02 16.01 3.45
C TRP A 137 -10.07 17.25 2.56
N LEU A 138 -10.94 17.23 1.54
CA LEU A 138 -11.07 18.30 0.54
C LEU A 138 -11.64 19.59 1.15
#